data_AF-A0A067MJN7-F1
#
_entry.id   AF-A0A067MJN7-F1
#
_cell.length_a   1.000
_cell.length_b   1.000
_cell.length_c   1.000
_cell.angle_alpha   90.00
_cell.angle_beta   90.00
_cell.angle_gamma   90.00
#
_symmetry.space_group_name_H-M   'P 1'
#
loop_
_entity.id
_entity.type
_entity.pdbx_description
1 polymer ?
#
loop_
_entity_poly.entity_id
_entity_poly.type
_entity_poly.pdbx_seq_one_letter_code
_entity_poly.pdbx_strand_id
1 'polypeptide(L)'
;MHILSVITALTLFFVHAAAHILSVSTTTTCLTVTSDSVLPLTFSTTISPTDNIDFSLAVGLGTASVNITPPQLGEIWLQNFDLVALGHAETGTGSFTLQIPINTNNAGFFTSGNFTVTVAATRAFGARYGTELAFYQVPVELTI
;
A
#
# COMPACT_ATOMS: atom_id res chain seq x y z
N MET A 1 -39.59 47.89 2.38
CA MET A 1 -38.47 48.08 3.33
C MET A 1 -37.90 46.71 3.63
N HIS A 2 -36.79 46.37 2.97
CA HIS A 2 -36.09 45.08 3.09
C HIS A 2 -35.14 45.14 4.30
N ILE A 3 -35.10 44.09 5.13
CA ILE A 3 -33.94 43.67 5.96
C ILE A 3 -34.14 42.15 6.18
N LEU A 4 -33.60 41.34 5.27
CA LEU A 4 -32.34 40.56 5.39
C LEU A 4 -32.47 39.32 6.30
N SER A 5 -32.76 38.18 5.64
CA SER A 5 -32.55 36.83 6.16
C SER A 5 -31.06 36.60 6.47
N VAL A 6 -30.75 36.17 7.68
CA VAL A 6 -29.42 35.66 8.04
C VAL A 6 -29.29 34.26 7.47
N ILE A 7 -28.53 34.12 6.37
CA ILE A 7 -28.15 32.83 5.78
C ILE A 7 -27.11 32.20 6.70
N THR A 8 -27.49 31.12 7.38
CA THR A 8 -26.56 30.22 8.05
C THR A 8 -25.84 29.40 6.97
N ALA A 9 -24.67 29.85 6.52
CA ALA A 9 -23.82 29.05 5.65
C ALA A 9 -23.17 27.94 6.49
N LEU A 10 -23.75 26.74 6.43
CA LEU A 10 -23.12 25.51 6.91
C LEU A 10 -21.94 25.20 5.97
N THR A 11 -20.74 25.61 6.33
CA THR A 11 -19.51 25.14 5.69
C THR A 11 -19.30 23.68 6.06
N LEU A 12 -19.79 22.78 5.20
CA LEU A 12 -19.31 21.40 5.14
C LEU A 12 -17.83 21.48 4.71
N PHE A 13 -16.93 21.51 5.69
CA PHE A 13 -15.54 21.16 5.44
C PHE A 13 -15.54 19.69 5.03
N PHE A 14 -15.46 19.42 3.73
CA PHE A 14 -15.00 18.13 3.23
C PHE A 14 -13.54 18.01 3.67
N VAL A 15 -13.32 17.46 4.87
CA VAL A 15 -12.02 16.96 5.26
C VAL A 15 -11.70 15.86 4.26
N HIS A 16 -10.96 16.20 3.20
CA HIS A 16 -10.40 15.21 2.28
C HIS A 16 -9.44 14.38 3.11
N ALA A 17 -9.88 13.18 3.47
CA ALA A 17 -9.17 12.27 4.33
C ALA A 17 -8.21 11.44 3.47
N ALA A 18 -7.00 11.95 3.26
CA ALA A 18 -5.97 11.22 2.54
C ALA A 18 -5.66 9.88 3.22
N ALA A 19 -5.30 8.87 2.42
CA ALA A 19 -4.82 7.59 2.94
C ALA A 19 -3.36 7.73 3.38
N HIS A 20 -3.13 7.49 4.68
CA HIS A 20 -1.80 7.32 5.26
C HIS A 20 -1.62 5.87 5.68
N ILE A 21 -0.85 5.10 4.92
CA ILE A 21 -0.56 3.71 5.21
C ILE A 21 0.31 3.66 6.48
N LEU A 22 -0.21 2.96 7.48
CA LEU A 22 0.46 2.74 8.75
C LEU A 22 1.22 1.41 8.75
N SER A 23 0.59 0.38 8.17
CA SER A 23 1.12 -0.98 8.16
C SER A 23 0.57 -1.76 6.97
N VAL A 24 1.30 -2.83 6.63
CA VAL A 24 0.92 -3.82 5.63
C VAL A 24 1.00 -5.19 6.28
N SER A 25 0.00 -6.02 6.03
CA SER A 25 -0.08 -7.37 6.57
C SER A 25 -0.75 -8.31 5.59
N THR A 26 -0.67 -9.61 5.86
CA THR A 26 -1.44 -10.63 5.15
C THR A 26 -1.96 -11.65 6.16
N THR A 27 -3.09 -12.28 5.84
CA THR A 27 -3.56 -13.47 6.55
C THR A 27 -3.05 -14.76 5.90
N THR A 28 -2.51 -14.67 4.68
CA THR A 28 -1.94 -15.81 3.95
C THR A 28 -0.46 -15.92 4.28
N THR A 29 -0.14 -16.71 5.30
CA THR A 29 1.24 -16.92 5.74
C THR A 29 1.97 -17.98 4.91
N CYS A 30 1.24 -18.84 4.20
CA CYS A 30 1.77 -19.85 3.29
C CYS A 30 0.95 -19.84 2.00
N LEU A 31 1.62 -19.78 0.85
CA LEU A 31 1.01 -19.74 -0.48
C LEU A 31 1.61 -20.82 -1.38
N THR A 32 0.77 -21.70 -1.93
CA THR A 32 1.16 -22.57 -3.04
C THR A 32 1.08 -21.78 -4.35
N VAL A 33 2.22 -21.68 -5.04
CA VAL A 33 2.35 -20.93 -6.27
C VAL A 33 1.77 -21.74 -7.43
N THR A 34 0.85 -21.13 -8.15
CA THR A 34 0.21 -21.66 -9.35
C THR A 34 0.25 -20.60 -10.45
N SER A 35 -0.35 -20.86 -11.62
CA SER A 35 -0.46 -19.86 -12.69
C SER A 35 -1.23 -18.61 -12.27
N ASP A 36 -2.18 -18.76 -11.34
CA ASP A 36 -3.18 -17.75 -11.00
C ASP A 36 -3.14 -17.36 -9.52
N SER A 37 -2.11 -17.78 -8.78
CA SER A 37 -2.00 -17.47 -7.36
C SER A 37 -1.77 -15.98 -7.09
N VAL A 38 -2.46 -15.50 -6.07
CA VAL A 38 -2.39 -14.13 -5.59
C VAL A 38 -2.19 -14.12 -4.08
N LEU A 39 -1.41 -13.17 -3.58
CA LEU A 39 -1.24 -12.89 -2.16
C LEU A 39 -2.05 -11.65 -1.79
N PRO A 40 -3.08 -11.76 -0.92
CA PRO A 40 -3.79 -10.59 -0.44
C PRO A 40 -2.93 -9.82 0.56
N LEU A 41 -2.60 -8.57 0.25
CA LEU A 41 -1.98 -7.64 1.18
C LEU A 41 -3.00 -6.62 1.68
N THR A 42 -3.17 -6.55 2.99
CA THR A 42 -4.07 -5.61 3.66
C THR A 42 -3.26 -4.44 4.20
N PHE A 43 -3.65 -3.25 3.77
CA PHE A 43 -3.06 -1.95 4.11
C PHE A 43 -3.95 -1.30 5.16
N SER A 44 -3.41 -1.01 6.34
CA SER A 44 -4.10 -0.21 7.35
C SER A 44 -3.83 1.26 7.08
N THR A 45 -4.88 2.09 7.08
CA THR A 45 -4.77 3.53 6.87
C THR A 45 -5.26 4.31 8.09
N THR A 46 -4.73 5.51 8.27
CA THR A 46 -5.21 6.49 9.26
C THR A 46 -5.34 7.86 8.61
N ILE A 47 -6.18 8.73 9.16
CA ILE A 47 -6.15 10.17 8.86
C ILE A 47 -5.04 10.83 9.70
N SER A 48 -4.34 11.80 9.11
CA SER A 48 -3.40 12.68 9.81
C SER A 48 -3.84 14.15 9.65
N PRO A 49 -3.54 15.04 10.62
CA PRO A 49 -3.74 16.48 10.46
C PRO A 49 -2.77 17.13 9.45
N THR A 50 -1.72 16.42 9.05
CA THR A 50 -0.83 16.82 7.95
C THR A 50 -1.29 16.15 6.66
N ASP A 51 -1.37 16.89 5.55
CA ASP A 51 -1.50 16.30 4.21
C ASP A 51 -0.28 15.42 3.94
N ASN A 52 -0.47 14.11 4.12
CA ASN A 52 0.53 13.11 3.84
C ASN A 52 -0.08 11.96 3.02
N ILE A 53 -0.06 12.12 1.71
CA ILE A 53 -0.87 11.28 0.81
C ILE A 53 0.01 10.18 0.24
N ASP A 54 -0.39 8.92 0.47
CA ASP A 54 0.16 7.79 -0.26
C ASP A 54 -0.53 7.64 -1.62
N PHE A 55 0.23 7.73 -2.72
CA PHE A 55 -0.34 7.75 -4.07
C PHE A 55 0.10 6.60 -4.98
N SER A 56 1.19 5.90 -4.65
CA SER A 56 1.66 4.74 -5.42
C SER A 56 2.35 3.71 -4.56
N LEU A 57 2.24 2.44 -4.97
CA LEU A 57 2.88 1.30 -4.33
C LEU A 57 3.74 0.55 -5.34
N ALA A 58 4.98 0.22 -4.98
CA ALA A 58 5.80 -0.74 -5.69
C ALA A 58 6.03 -1.96 -4.81
N VAL A 59 5.80 -3.16 -5.36
CA VAL A 59 5.87 -4.42 -4.62
C VAL A 59 6.92 -5.32 -5.24
N GLY A 60 7.78 -5.89 -4.40
CA GLY A 60 8.77 -6.89 -4.80
C GLY A 60 8.82 -8.07 -3.85
N LEU A 61 9.55 -9.10 -4.28
CA LEU A 61 9.75 -10.37 -3.60
C LEU A 61 11.24 -10.65 -3.50
N GLY A 62 11.69 -11.10 -2.33
CA GLY A 62 13.03 -11.66 -2.16
C GLY A 62 13.03 -12.84 -1.20
N THR A 63 13.99 -13.73 -1.36
CA THR A 63 14.23 -14.81 -0.40
C THR A 63 14.60 -14.25 0.98
N ALA A 64 14.23 -14.95 2.07
CA ALA A 64 14.57 -14.49 3.43
C ALA A 64 16.09 -14.44 3.70
N SER A 65 16.90 -15.15 2.90
CA SER A 65 18.37 -15.08 2.95
C SER A 65 18.94 -13.79 2.39
N VAL A 66 18.21 -13.13 1.48
CA VAL A 66 18.55 -11.78 1.06
C VAL A 66 18.07 -10.86 2.17
N ASN A 67 19.01 -10.29 2.93
CA ASN A 67 18.71 -9.22 3.89
C ASN A 67 18.17 -8.02 3.10
N ILE A 68 16.86 -8.01 2.82
CA ILE A 68 16.19 -6.92 2.13
C ILE A 68 16.21 -5.73 3.08
N THR A 69 17.24 -4.91 2.99
CA THR A 69 17.34 -3.68 3.76
C THR A 69 16.79 -2.58 2.85
N PRO A 70 15.77 -1.81 3.30
CA PRO A 70 15.33 -0.63 2.56
C PRO A 70 16.53 0.20 2.09
N PRO A 71 16.58 0.66 0.83
CA PRO A 71 15.44 0.83 -0.08
C PRO A 71 15.20 -0.33 -1.08
N GLN A 72 15.69 -1.54 -0.84
CA GLN A 72 15.52 -2.66 -1.77
C GLN A 72 14.09 -3.24 -1.72
N LEU A 73 13.52 -3.57 -2.89
CA LEU A 73 12.21 -4.24 -3.00
C LEU A 73 12.30 -5.78 -3.00
N GLY A 74 13.51 -6.32 -3.13
CA GLY A 74 13.76 -7.75 -3.30
C GLY A 74 14.49 -8.06 -4.60
N GLU A 75 14.55 -9.34 -4.94
CA GLU A 75 15.20 -9.87 -6.14
C GLU A 75 14.32 -9.69 -7.38
N ILE A 76 12.99 -9.67 -7.18
CA ILE A 76 12.00 -9.65 -8.25
C ILE A 76 10.97 -8.55 -8.00
N TRP A 77 10.67 -7.82 -9.06
CA TRP A 77 9.54 -6.92 -9.11
C TRP A 77 8.24 -7.70 -9.37
N LEU A 78 7.22 -7.48 -8.55
CA LEU A 78 5.93 -8.15 -8.70
C LEU A 78 4.92 -7.26 -9.40
N GLN A 79 4.70 -6.04 -8.89
CA GLN A 79 3.64 -5.16 -9.35
C GLN A 79 3.86 -3.72 -8.90
N ASN A 80 3.28 -2.77 -9.63
CA ASN A 80 3.07 -1.40 -9.19
C ASN A 80 1.56 -1.08 -9.22
N PHE A 81 1.12 -0.30 -8.23
CA PHE A 81 -0.26 0.18 -8.12
C PHE A 81 -0.28 1.69 -8.00
N ASP A 82 -1.17 2.32 -8.75
CA ASP A 82 -1.56 3.71 -8.56
C ASP A 82 -2.80 3.75 -7.65
N LEU A 83 -2.63 4.22 -6.41
CA LEU A 83 -3.71 4.26 -5.43
C LEU A 83 -4.76 5.32 -5.77
N VAL A 84 -4.38 6.38 -6.49
CA VAL A 84 -5.32 7.41 -6.94
C VAL A 84 -6.23 6.81 -8.00
N ALA A 85 -5.67 6.13 -8.99
CA ALA A 85 -6.44 5.48 -10.05
C ALA A 85 -7.37 4.37 -9.52
N LEU A 86 -6.99 3.71 -8.42
CA LEU A 86 -7.79 2.67 -7.77
C LEU A 86 -8.81 3.22 -6.75
N GLY A 87 -8.87 4.53 -6.52
CA GLY A 87 -9.76 5.12 -5.52
C GLY A 87 -9.40 4.79 -4.08
N HIS A 88 -8.12 4.48 -3.83
CA HIS A 88 -7.57 4.14 -2.52
C HIS A 88 -6.65 5.23 -1.93
N ALA A 89 -6.49 6.36 -2.61
CA ALA A 89 -5.74 7.51 -2.11
C ALA A 89 -6.48 8.30 -1.00
N GLU A 90 -7.77 8.03 -0.78
CA GLU A 90 -8.64 8.80 0.13
C GLU A 90 -9.51 7.89 1.03
N THR A 91 -8.95 6.80 1.53
CA THR A 91 -9.72 5.83 2.36
C THR A 91 -9.99 6.31 3.79
N GLY A 92 -9.38 7.41 4.22
CA GLY A 92 -9.38 7.84 5.61
C GLY A 92 -8.84 6.77 6.57
N THR A 93 -9.35 6.72 7.80
CA THR A 93 -8.97 5.68 8.77
C THR A 93 -9.73 4.40 8.46
N GLY A 94 -9.00 3.30 8.23
CA GLY A 94 -9.59 2.03 7.86
C GLY A 94 -8.57 1.07 7.28
N SER A 95 -9.00 0.29 6.29
CA SER A 95 -8.11 -0.62 5.57
C SER A 95 -8.64 -0.95 4.18
N PHE A 96 -7.73 -1.27 3.27
CA PHE A 96 -8.05 -1.86 1.97
C PHE A 96 -7.11 -3.03 1.67
N THR A 97 -7.50 -3.90 0.75
CA THR A 97 -6.72 -5.09 0.38
C THR A 97 -6.45 -5.09 -1.12
N LEU A 98 -5.18 -5.30 -1.49
CA LEU A 98 -4.76 -5.51 -2.88
C LEU A 98 -4.33 -6.95 -3.08
N GLN A 99 -4.70 -7.52 -4.23
CA GLN A 99 -4.28 -8.86 -4.65
C GLN A 99 -2.96 -8.75 -5.42
N ILE A 100 -1.88 -9.27 -4.84
CA ILE A 100 -0.55 -9.22 -5.44
C ILE A 100 -0.30 -10.53 -6.20
N PRO A 101 -0.10 -10.50 -7.53
CA PRO A 101 0.23 -11.71 -8.27
C PRO A 101 1.57 -12.29 -7.79
N ILE A 102 1.55 -13.49 -7.24
CA ILE A 102 2.75 -14.29 -6.96
C ILE A 102 2.48 -15.63 -7.63
N ASN A 103 2.92 -15.77 -8.87
CA ASN A 103 2.56 -16.87 -9.76
C ASN A 103 3.81 -17.50 -10.38
N THR A 104 3.61 -18.56 -11.16
CA THR A 104 4.72 -19.29 -11.79
C THR A 104 5.60 -18.43 -12.72
N ASN A 105 5.10 -17.30 -13.24
CA ASN A 105 5.89 -16.42 -14.11
C ASN A 105 6.88 -15.54 -13.33
N ASN A 106 6.57 -15.17 -12.08
CA ASN A 106 7.40 -14.27 -11.27
C ASN A 106 8.05 -14.93 -10.05
N ALA A 107 7.56 -16.09 -9.61
CA ALA A 107 8.11 -16.83 -8.49
C ALA A 107 8.51 -18.28 -8.84
N GLY A 108 8.13 -18.79 -10.00
CA GLY A 108 8.29 -20.20 -10.38
C GLY A 108 9.74 -20.69 -10.57
N PHE A 109 10.72 -19.78 -10.60
CA PHE A 109 12.15 -20.12 -10.69
C PHE A 109 12.85 -20.16 -9.33
N PHE A 110 12.17 -19.77 -8.25
CA PHE A 110 12.68 -19.98 -6.90
C PHE A 110 12.46 -21.42 -6.44
N THR A 111 13.13 -21.80 -5.37
CA THR A 111 12.81 -23.00 -4.59
C THR A 111 11.84 -22.63 -3.47
N SER A 112 10.96 -23.57 -3.07
CA SER A 112 10.10 -23.40 -1.89
C SER A 112 10.88 -22.98 -0.63
N GLY A 113 10.26 -22.15 0.21
CA GLY A 113 10.88 -21.64 1.43
C GLY A 113 10.26 -20.34 1.94
N ASN A 114 11.01 -19.64 2.79
CA ASN A 114 10.60 -18.36 3.37
C ASN A 114 11.04 -17.17 2.50
N PHE A 115 10.12 -16.26 2.27
CA PHE A 115 10.28 -15.06 1.47
C PHE A 115 9.80 -13.83 2.24
N THR A 116 10.22 -12.68 1.77
CA THR A 116 9.76 -11.38 2.23
C THR A 116 9.18 -10.62 1.05
N VAL A 117 7.91 -10.23 1.16
CA VAL A 117 7.27 -9.28 0.26
C VAL A 117 7.55 -7.89 0.79
N THR A 118 8.19 -7.05 -0.02
CA THR A 118 8.48 -5.66 0.34
C THR A 118 7.60 -4.72 -0.47
N VAL A 119 6.93 -3.81 0.22
CA VAL A 119 6.14 -2.74 -0.40
C VAL A 119 6.81 -1.40 -0.13
N ALA A 120 7.12 -0.66 -1.18
CA ALA A 120 7.47 0.76 -1.09
C ALA A 120 6.25 1.61 -1.44
N ALA A 121 5.82 2.46 -0.52
CA ALA A 121 4.76 3.45 -0.74
C ALA A 121 5.38 4.83 -0.95
N THR A 122 4.98 5.52 -2.02
CA THR A 122 5.33 6.92 -2.23
C THR A 122 4.41 7.81 -1.43
N ARG A 123 5.02 8.64 -0.58
CA ARG A 123 4.31 9.55 0.31
C ARG A 123 4.64 10.98 -0.06
N ALA A 124 3.63 11.82 -0.29
CA ALA A 124 3.82 13.27 -0.34
C ALA A 124 3.61 13.82 1.08
N PHE A 125 4.43 14.71 1.61
CA PHE A 125 4.30 15.23 2.98
C PHE A 125 4.53 16.74 3.08
N GLY A 126 3.85 17.35 4.04
CA GLY A 126 4.01 18.75 4.42
C GLY A 126 3.46 19.74 3.40
N ALA A 127 3.42 21.02 3.77
CA ALA A 127 2.79 22.07 2.96
C ALA A 127 3.43 22.32 1.58
N ARG A 128 4.62 21.76 1.33
CA ARG A 128 5.33 21.84 0.04
C ARG A 128 5.27 20.55 -0.76
N TYR A 129 4.53 19.54 -0.31
CA TYR A 129 4.44 18.20 -0.93
C TYR A 129 5.83 17.61 -1.23
N GLY A 130 6.70 17.59 -0.22
CA GLY A 130 7.94 16.82 -0.31
C GLY A 130 7.61 15.34 -0.53
N THR A 131 8.43 14.59 -1.26
CA THR A 131 8.15 13.18 -1.54
C THR A 131 9.17 12.28 -0.87
N GLU A 132 8.70 11.23 -0.20
CA GLU A 132 9.55 10.17 0.36
C GLU A 132 9.00 8.78 0.05
N LEU A 133 9.81 7.76 0.35
CA LEU A 133 9.40 6.37 0.28
C LEU A 133 9.32 5.79 1.69
N ALA A 134 8.28 5.02 1.94
CA ALA A 134 8.20 4.18 3.12
C ALA A 134 8.10 2.71 2.74
N PHE A 135 8.78 1.89 3.54
CA PHE A 135 8.94 0.47 3.24
C PHE A 135 8.25 -0.38 4.30
N TYR A 136 7.53 -1.39 3.85
CA TYR A 136 6.87 -2.37 4.69
C TYR A 136 7.25 -3.77 4.22
N GLN A 137 7.45 -4.67 5.17
CA GLN A 137 7.91 -6.02 4.90
C GLN A 137 6.94 -7.02 5.50
N VAL A 138 6.51 -7.97 4.67
CA VAL A 138 5.57 -9.02 5.04
C VAL A 138 6.23 -10.36 4.76
N PRO A 139 6.56 -11.16 5.78
CA PRO A 139 7.09 -12.51 5.57
C PRO A 139 5.98 -13.44 5.05
N VAL A 140 6.34 -14.34 4.13
CA VAL A 140 5.46 -15.35 3.57
C VAL A 140 6.24 -16.62 3.23
N GLU A 141 5.66 -17.79 3.46
CA GLU A 141 6.19 -19.06 2.97
C GLU A 141 5.59 -19.36 1.59
N LEU A 142 6.44 -19.70 0.61
CA LEU A 142 5.99 -20.10 -0.71
C LEU A 142 6.32 -21.58 -0.95
N THR A 143 5.33 -22.31 -1.49
CA THR A 143 5.53 -23.63 -2.09
C THR A 143 5.49 -23.46 -3.61
N ILE A 144 6.63 -23.65 -4.27
CA ILE A 144 6.80 -23.52 -5.72
C ILE A 144 6.55 -24.85 -6.42
#